data_AF-A0A2E3WQC6-F1
#
_entry.id   AF-A0A2E3WQC6-F1
#
_cell.length_a   1.000
_cell.length_b   1.000
_cell.length_c   1.000
_cell.angle_alpha   90.00
_cell.angle_beta   90.00
_cell.angle_gamma   90.00
#
_symmetry.space_group_name_H-M   'P 1'
#
loop_
_entity.id
_entity.type
_entity.pdbx_description
1 polymer ?
#
loop_
_entity_poly.entity_id
_entity_poly.type
_entity_poly.pdbx_seq_one_letter_code
_entity_poly.pdbx_strand_id
1 'polypeptide(L)'
;MIRPTNAVGEAMMQLLVAYTNYKDPLGPGVAIQRKGAVKDFFVESGTVSFEVYDGRDRAFDVEIHVSPPSENVRRAVHSGDIQDAVPKVGEINVHHICPEWASPCRHEIAAFLQLVKEVDEDHNALLKWRGIGDNKVAAKKTKEDEQSLNESEKKTTIRNLRKNLPGRFITISDSRNNDPVLLDEEMIDFFSFSQKNKDSFTLTRINKTNSMEEEQTEIKFDGFNIGNVFTDAIETITEFVLKN
;
A
#
# COMPACT_ATOMS: atom_id res chain seq x y z
N MET A 1 -18.84 15.73 18.65
CA MET A 1 -18.93 14.41 18.03
C MET A 1 -20.03 14.47 17.00
N ILE A 2 -19.75 14.08 15.76
CA ILE A 2 -20.78 13.81 14.76
C ILE A 2 -21.62 12.68 15.36
N ARG A 3 -22.93 12.90 15.51
CA ARG A 3 -23.84 11.86 15.96
C ARG A 3 -24.51 11.33 14.70
N PRO A 4 -24.25 10.07 14.32
CA PRO A 4 -24.91 9.48 13.16
C PRO A 4 -26.42 9.46 13.38
N THR A 5 -27.16 9.65 12.30
CA THR A 5 -28.62 9.65 12.29
C THR A 5 -29.19 8.35 11.74
N ASN A 6 -28.43 7.68 10.87
CA ASN A 6 -28.81 6.43 10.22
C ASN A 6 -28.01 5.24 10.77
N ALA A 7 -28.57 4.03 10.63
CA ALA A 7 -27.91 2.78 11.03
C ALA A 7 -26.56 2.57 10.32
N VAL A 8 -26.43 3.03 9.08
CA VAL A 8 -25.17 2.97 8.32
C VAL A 8 -24.12 3.92 8.90
N GLY A 9 -24.52 5.12 9.31
CA GLY A 9 -23.64 6.05 10.02
C GLY A 9 -23.18 5.50 11.37
N GLU A 10 -24.05 4.80 12.10
CA GLU A 10 -23.69 4.10 13.34
C GLU A 10 -22.64 3.01 13.11
N ALA A 11 -22.82 2.18 12.08
CA ALA A 11 -21.85 1.15 11.69
C ALA A 11 -20.49 1.76 11.28
N MET A 12 -20.49 2.85 10.49
CA MET A 12 -19.27 3.59 10.15
C MET A 12 -18.59 4.20 11.38
N MET A 13 -19.36 4.70 12.34
CA MET A 13 -18.82 5.21 13.60
C MET A 13 -18.21 4.08 14.44
N GLN A 14 -18.84 2.90 14.49
CA GLN A 14 -18.28 1.71 15.16
C GLN A 14 -16.96 1.28 14.52
N LEU A 15 -16.87 1.34 13.19
CA LEU A 15 -15.64 1.08 12.46
C LEU A 15 -14.54 2.08 12.87
N LEU A 16 -14.84 3.37 12.93
CA LEU A 16 -13.88 4.40 13.35
C LEU A 16 -13.39 4.16 14.80
N VAL A 17 -14.30 3.81 15.71
CA VAL A 17 -13.96 3.48 17.10
C VAL A 17 -13.04 2.26 17.16
N ALA A 18 -13.32 1.24 16.34
CA ALA A 18 -12.50 0.04 16.25
C ALA A 18 -11.12 0.33 15.62
N TYR A 19 -11.06 1.13 14.55
CA TYR A 19 -9.81 1.53 13.89
C TYR A 19 -8.89 2.31 14.81
N THR A 20 -9.47 3.20 15.63
CA THR A 20 -8.72 4.01 16.59
C THR A 20 -8.39 3.26 17.89
N ASN A 21 -8.87 2.01 18.10
CA ASN A 21 -8.72 1.25 19.34
C ASN A 21 -9.10 2.07 20.61
N TYR A 22 -10.13 2.90 20.52
CA TYR A 22 -10.28 4.05 21.42
C TYR A 22 -11.34 3.86 22.52
N LYS A 23 -11.04 4.35 23.73
CA LYS A 23 -11.93 4.38 24.90
C LYS A 23 -12.59 5.74 25.20
N ASP A 24 -12.05 6.90 24.78
CA ASP A 24 -12.68 8.25 24.84
C ASP A 24 -11.72 9.39 24.37
N PRO A 25 -12.18 10.59 23.95
CA PRO A 25 -12.77 10.98 22.67
C PRO A 25 -11.70 11.47 21.65
N LEU A 26 -12.11 11.48 20.37
CA LEU A 26 -11.42 11.89 19.12
C LEU A 26 -10.84 13.33 19.08
N GLY A 27 -10.32 13.86 20.18
CA GLY A 27 -10.17 15.28 20.52
C GLY A 27 -9.61 16.19 19.43
N PRO A 28 -8.36 16.02 18.97
CA PRO A 28 -7.77 16.90 17.96
C PRO A 28 -8.43 16.74 16.58
N GLY A 29 -8.70 15.50 16.14
CA GLY A 29 -9.29 15.22 14.83
C GLY A 29 -10.71 15.76 14.68
N VAL A 30 -11.54 15.68 15.74
CA VAL A 30 -12.89 16.27 15.74
C VAL A 30 -12.83 17.80 15.62
N ALA A 31 -11.86 18.43 16.28
CA ALA A 31 -11.70 19.88 16.19
C ALA A 31 -11.35 20.33 14.77
N ILE A 32 -10.49 19.58 14.07
CA ILE A 32 -10.12 19.83 12.67
C ILE A 32 -11.34 19.67 11.76
N GLN A 33 -12.07 18.56 11.86
CA GLN A 33 -13.24 18.32 11.04
C GLN A 33 -14.32 19.40 11.23
N ARG A 34 -14.59 19.81 12.49
CA ARG A 34 -15.59 20.84 12.81
C ARG A 34 -15.28 22.21 12.25
N LYS A 35 -14.00 22.54 12.04
CA LYS A 35 -13.57 23.79 11.42
C LYS A 35 -13.84 23.82 9.91
N GLY A 36 -14.36 22.73 9.32
CA GLY A 36 -14.54 22.62 7.87
C GLY A 36 -13.21 22.52 7.14
N ALA A 37 -12.22 21.92 7.81
CA ALA A 37 -10.85 21.89 7.32
C ALA A 37 -10.57 20.66 6.42
N VAL A 38 -11.53 19.75 6.28
CA VAL A 38 -11.48 18.66 5.29
C VAL A 38 -12.18 19.12 4.03
N LYS A 39 -11.51 19.07 2.88
CA LYS A 39 -11.97 19.51 1.57
C LYS A 39 -11.65 18.45 0.50
N ASP A 40 -12.15 18.69 -0.71
CA ASP A 40 -11.82 17.90 -1.91
C ASP A 40 -12.05 16.39 -1.72
N PHE A 41 -13.28 16.06 -1.31
CA PHE A 41 -13.74 14.68 -1.16
C PHE A 41 -13.95 14.04 -2.53
N PHE A 42 -13.13 13.04 -2.83
CA PHE A 42 -13.31 12.19 -4.01
C PHE A 42 -13.49 10.74 -3.59
N VAL A 43 -14.59 10.15 -4.07
CA VAL A 43 -14.90 8.72 -3.89
C VAL A 43 -14.70 7.99 -5.20
N GLU A 44 -13.87 6.97 -5.18
CA GLU A 44 -13.70 6.01 -6.26
C GLU A 44 -13.94 4.59 -5.74
N SER A 45 -13.98 3.62 -6.66
CA SER A 45 -14.15 2.22 -6.28
C SER A 45 -12.89 1.70 -5.60
N GLY A 46 -12.99 1.41 -4.30
CA GLY A 46 -11.88 0.92 -3.49
C GLY A 46 -11.04 2.01 -2.82
N THR A 47 -11.26 3.29 -3.13
CA THR A 47 -10.44 4.39 -2.62
C THR A 47 -11.26 5.65 -2.36
N VAL A 48 -10.93 6.36 -1.28
CA VAL A 48 -11.45 7.69 -0.99
C VAL A 48 -10.28 8.60 -0.65
N SER A 49 -10.23 9.79 -1.23
CA SER A 49 -9.19 10.79 -0.96
C SER A 49 -9.77 12.06 -0.38
N PHE A 50 -8.99 12.72 0.48
CA PHE A 50 -9.33 13.98 1.13
C PHE A 50 -8.11 14.91 1.19
N GLU A 51 -8.37 16.20 1.12
CA GLU A 51 -7.43 17.24 1.52
C GLU A 51 -7.75 17.75 2.92
N VAL A 52 -6.83 17.59 3.87
CA VAL A 52 -7.01 18.03 5.26
C VAL A 52 -6.12 19.23 5.56
N TYR A 53 -6.75 20.35 5.89
CA TYR A 53 -6.11 21.59 6.31
C TYR A 53 -6.03 21.65 7.83
N ASP A 54 -4.87 22.00 8.36
CA ASP A 54 -4.65 22.05 9.81
C ASP A 54 -3.88 23.30 10.23
N GLY A 55 -4.27 24.43 9.65
CA GLY A 55 -3.69 25.75 9.92
C GLY A 55 -2.31 26.00 9.30
N ARG A 56 -1.79 25.06 8.52
CA ARG A 56 -0.56 25.21 7.73
C ARG A 56 -0.87 25.68 6.31
N ASP A 57 0.15 26.18 5.62
CA ASP A 57 0.03 26.69 4.24
C ASP A 57 -0.30 25.61 3.20
N ARG A 58 0.02 24.34 3.50
CA ARG A 58 -0.24 23.20 2.62
C ARG A 58 -1.25 22.24 3.25
N ALA A 59 -2.17 21.73 2.43
CA ALA A 59 -3.05 20.64 2.79
C ALA A 59 -2.29 19.30 2.92
N PHE A 60 -2.84 18.40 3.71
CA PHE A 60 -2.38 17.01 3.81
C PHE A 60 -3.32 16.10 3.04
N ASP A 61 -2.75 15.28 2.15
CA ASP A 61 -3.51 14.30 1.38
C ASP A 61 -3.69 13.03 2.23
N VAL A 62 -4.95 12.66 2.47
CA VAL A 62 -5.31 11.42 3.17
C VAL A 62 -6.05 10.52 2.19
N GLU A 63 -5.50 9.34 1.94
CA GLU A 63 -6.11 8.32 1.10
C GLU A 63 -6.52 7.11 1.94
N ILE A 64 -7.78 6.68 1.80
CA ILE A 64 -8.34 5.52 2.50
C ILE A 64 -8.69 4.46 1.46
N HIS A 65 -7.93 3.37 1.46
CA HIS A 65 -8.15 2.22 0.61
C HIS A 65 -9.01 1.17 1.32
N VAL A 66 -9.90 0.52 0.58
CA VAL A 66 -10.71 -0.59 1.07
C VAL A 66 -10.57 -1.81 0.17
N SER A 67 -10.50 -2.98 0.79
CA SER A 67 -10.52 -4.25 0.10
C SER A 67 -11.88 -4.51 -0.57
N PRO A 68 -11.91 -5.17 -1.74
CA PRO A 68 -13.16 -5.45 -2.43
C PRO A 68 -14.09 -6.30 -1.54
N PRO A 69 -15.40 -5.99 -1.52
CA PRO A 69 -16.35 -6.71 -0.68
C PRO A 69 -16.52 -8.15 -1.13
N SER A 70 -16.72 -9.03 -0.15
CA SER A 70 -17.08 -10.44 -0.39
C SER A 70 -18.44 -10.56 -1.08
N GLU A 71 -18.68 -11.68 -1.74
CA GLU A 71 -19.96 -11.96 -2.41
C GLU A 71 -21.15 -11.95 -1.42
N ASN A 72 -20.94 -12.38 -0.18
CA ASN A 72 -21.98 -12.35 0.85
C ASN A 72 -22.41 -10.92 1.18
N VAL A 73 -21.46 -9.99 1.27
CA VAL A 73 -21.72 -8.57 1.50
C VAL A 73 -22.50 -7.98 0.31
N ARG A 74 -22.12 -8.32 -0.93
CA ARG A 74 -22.86 -7.87 -2.13
C ARG A 74 -24.32 -8.32 -2.08
N ARG A 75 -24.55 -9.59 -1.71
CA ARG A 75 -25.91 -10.14 -1.59
C ARG A 75 -26.73 -9.47 -0.50
N ALA A 76 -26.14 -9.23 0.67
CA ALA A 76 -26.80 -8.52 1.78
C ALA A 76 -27.20 -7.09 1.38
N VAL A 77 -26.31 -6.39 0.68
CA VAL A 77 -26.62 -5.05 0.15
C VAL A 77 -27.74 -5.11 -0.89
N HIS A 78 -27.74 -6.13 -1.76
CA HIS A 78 -28.83 -6.35 -2.71
C HIS A 78 -30.17 -6.72 -2.05
N SER A 79 -30.17 -7.32 -0.85
CA SER A 79 -31.39 -7.56 -0.06
C SER A 79 -31.89 -6.31 0.68
N GLY A 80 -31.12 -5.22 0.68
CA GLY A 80 -31.46 -3.95 1.32
C GLY A 80 -30.67 -3.64 2.59
N ASP A 81 -29.79 -4.54 3.03
CA ASP A 81 -28.99 -4.38 4.25
C ASP A 81 -27.69 -3.59 3.94
N ILE A 82 -27.83 -2.29 3.70
CA ILE A 82 -26.72 -1.40 3.32
C ILE A 82 -25.65 -1.29 4.42
N GLN A 83 -26.03 -1.46 5.68
CA GLN A 83 -25.11 -1.43 6.83
C GLN A 83 -24.01 -2.50 6.76
N ASP A 84 -24.28 -3.63 6.12
CA ASP A 84 -23.30 -4.71 5.92
C ASP A 84 -22.24 -4.34 4.88
N ALA A 85 -22.46 -3.27 4.10
CA ALA A 85 -21.46 -2.70 3.22
C ALA A 85 -20.34 -1.97 3.97
N VAL A 86 -20.43 -1.75 5.28
CA VAL A 86 -19.35 -1.11 6.05
C VAL A 86 -18.16 -2.08 6.17
N PRO A 87 -16.93 -1.65 5.82
CA PRO A 87 -15.77 -2.52 5.90
C PRO A 87 -15.37 -2.81 7.34
N LYS A 88 -14.62 -3.89 7.52
CA LYS A 88 -13.97 -4.19 8.81
C LYS A 88 -12.62 -3.49 8.89
N VAL A 89 -12.09 -3.29 10.09
CA VAL A 89 -10.78 -2.64 10.32
C VAL A 89 -9.66 -3.31 9.49
N GLY A 90 -9.66 -4.64 9.40
CA GLY A 90 -8.66 -5.38 8.61
C GLY A 90 -8.81 -5.27 7.08
N GLU A 91 -9.91 -4.70 6.58
CA GLU A 91 -10.13 -4.48 5.15
C GLU A 91 -9.64 -3.09 4.69
N ILE A 92 -9.23 -2.23 5.61
CA ILE A 92 -8.92 -0.82 5.36
C ILE A 92 -7.43 -0.58 5.49
N ASN A 93 -6.89 0.24 4.59
CA ASN A 93 -5.53 0.74 4.66
C ASN A 93 -5.54 2.25 4.45
N VAL A 94 -4.95 3.01 5.36
CA VAL A 94 -4.91 4.47 5.28
C VAL A 94 -3.50 4.91 4.96
N HIS A 95 -3.36 5.66 3.88
CA HIS A 95 -2.10 6.25 3.45
C HIS A 95 -2.15 7.74 3.71
N HIS A 96 -1.22 8.20 4.53
CA HIS A 96 -1.12 9.61 4.88
C HIS A 96 0.29 9.90 5.39
N ILE A 97 0.79 11.10 5.06
CA ILE A 97 2.11 11.56 5.46
C ILE A 97 1.94 12.86 6.24
N CYS A 98 2.10 12.79 7.56
CA CYS A 98 2.19 13.96 8.42
C CYS A 98 3.44 13.94 9.29
N PRO A 99 3.87 15.10 9.79
CA PRO A 99 4.92 15.19 10.79
C PRO A 99 4.50 14.72 12.19
N GLU A 100 3.26 14.28 12.37
CA GLU A 100 2.84 13.62 13.61
C GLU A 100 3.18 12.12 13.56
N TRP A 101 3.82 11.60 14.60
CA TRP A 101 4.16 10.17 14.73
C TRP A 101 3.05 9.33 15.39
N ALA A 102 1.80 9.81 15.33
CA ALA A 102 0.64 9.10 15.87
C ALA A 102 -0.03 8.25 14.79
N SER A 103 -0.44 7.02 15.12
CA SER A 103 -1.25 6.16 14.26
C SER A 103 -2.49 5.69 15.05
N PRO A 104 -3.70 6.10 14.67
CA PRO A 104 -4.02 7.09 13.63
C PRO A 104 -3.73 8.53 14.06
N CYS A 105 -3.28 9.37 13.13
CA CYS A 105 -3.01 10.79 13.41
C CYS A 105 -4.31 11.63 13.41
N ARG A 106 -4.20 12.91 13.78
CA ARG A 106 -5.37 13.82 13.81
C ARG A 106 -6.01 14.06 12.43
N HIS A 107 -5.21 14.02 11.36
CA HIS A 107 -5.68 14.20 10.00
C HIS A 107 -6.48 12.99 9.50
N GLU A 108 -6.00 11.78 9.78
CA GLU A 108 -6.73 10.54 9.48
C GLU A 108 -8.07 10.49 10.20
N ILE A 109 -8.10 10.85 11.48
CA ILE A 109 -9.34 10.92 12.25
C ILE A 109 -10.30 11.95 11.65
N ALA A 110 -9.80 13.12 11.24
CA ALA A 110 -10.61 14.16 10.62
C ALA A 110 -11.21 13.69 9.28
N ALA A 111 -10.40 13.04 8.43
CA ALA A 111 -10.83 12.46 7.17
C ALA A 111 -11.89 11.37 7.36
N PHE A 112 -11.67 10.43 8.29
CA PHE A 112 -12.67 9.41 8.60
C PHE A 112 -13.98 9.98 9.14
N LEU A 113 -13.91 10.98 10.02
CA LEU A 113 -15.11 11.64 10.53
C LEU A 113 -15.89 12.35 9.42
N GLN A 114 -15.18 12.94 8.46
CA GLN A 114 -15.80 13.52 7.28
C GLN A 114 -16.46 12.43 6.42
N LEU A 115 -15.78 11.30 6.21
CA LEU A 115 -16.35 10.13 5.53
C LEU A 115 -17.61 9.61 6.23
N VAL A 116 -17.61 9.51 7.57
CA VAL A 116 -18.80 9.10 8.35
C VAL A 116 -19.96 10.05 8.09
N LYS A 117 -19.70 11.36 8.08
CA LYS A 117 -20.73 12.37 7.81
C LYS A 117 -21.31 12.21 6.41
N GLU A 118 -20.45 12.06 5.41
CA GLU A 118 -20.88 11.94 4.01
C GLU A 118 -21.64 10.63 3.76
N VAL A 119 -21.25 9.54 4.40
CA VAL A 119 -21.98 8.26 4.33
C VAL A 119 -23.31 8.31 5.08
N ASP A 120 -23.40 9.05 6.18
CA ASP A 120 -24.66 9.25 6.92
C ASP A 120 -25.65 10.10 6.11
N GLU A 121 -25.17 11.09 5.34
CA GLU A 121 -25.96 11.94 4.45
C GLU A 121 -26.34 11.26 3.12
N ASP A 122 -25.38 10.58 2.46
CA ASP A 122 -25.58 9.86 1.19
C ASP A 122 -24.98 8.45 1.24
N HIS A 123 -25.86 7.45 1.35
CA HIS A 123 -25.51 6.04 1.32
C HIS A 123 -24.80 5.60 0.02
N ASN A 124 -24.99 6.34 -1.09
CA ASN A 124 -24.31 6.03 -2.35
C ASN A 124 -22.80 6.21 -2.26
N ALA A 125 -22.30 7.10 -1.38
CA ALA A 125 -20.88 7.28 -1.16
C ALA A 125 -20.24 5.97 -0.66
N LEU A 126 -20.89 5.27 0.27
CA LEU A 126 -20.45 3.97 0.76
C LEU A 126 -20.49 2.91 -0.34
N LEU A 127 -21.60 2.84 -1.09
CA LEU A 127 -21.77 1.85 -2.16
C LEU A 127 -20.73 2.02 -3.27
N LYS A 128 -20.47 3.26 -3.69
CA LYS A 128 -19.42 3.60 -4.66
C LYS A 128 -18.04 3.25 -4.13
N TRP A 129 -17.74 3.62 -2.88
CA TRP A 129 -16.46 3.29 -2.23
C TRP A 129 -16.23 1.78 -2.16
N ARG A 130 -17.26 1.00 -1.84
CA ARG A 130 -17.20 -0.47 -1.85
C ARG A 130 -17.25 -1.08 -3.25
N GLY A 131 -17.54 -0.31 -4.30
CA GLY A 131 -17.74 -0.82 -5.66
C GLY A 131 -18.95 -1.76 -5.78
N ILE A 132 -20.03 -1.49 -5.04
CA ILE A 132 -21.29 -2.23 -5.09
C ILE A 132 -22.31 -1.36 -5.84
N GLY A 133 -22.69 -1.75 -7.06
CA GLY A 133 -23.63 -0.99 -7.90
C GLY A 133 -23.08 -0.56 -9.26
N ASP A 134 -21.76 -0.51 -9.41
CA ASP A 134 -21.10 -0.23 -10.70
C ASP A 134 -21.07 -1.49 -11.58
N ASN A 135 -22.23 -1.88 -12.11
CA ASN A 135 -22.40 -2.97 -13.08
C ASN A 135 -21.77 -2.67 -14.47
N LYS A 136 -20.73 -1.84 -14.53
CA LYS A 136 -20.01 -1.53 -15.78
C LYS A 136 -18.48 -1.54 -15.71
N VAL A 137 -17.84 -1.68 -14.54
CA VAL A 137 -16.36 -1.52 -14.46
C VAL A 137 -15.62 -2.76 -13.96
N ALA A 138 -16.27 -3.67 -13.22
CA ALA A 138 -15.60 -4.88 -12.73
C ALA A 138 -15.50 -6.02 -13.76
N ALA A 139 -16.24 -5.96 -14.88
CA ALA A 139 -16.12 -6.92 -15.99
C ALA A 139 -15.02 -6.56 -17.00
N LYS A 140 -14.24 -5.48 -16.78
CA LYS A 140 -13.18 -5.02 -17.69
C LYS A 140 -11.89 -4.60 -16.97
N LYS A 141 -11.47 -5.36 -15.95
CA LYS A 141 -10.11 -5.23 -15.38
C LYS A 141 -9.35 -6.55 -15.22
N THR A 142 -9.88 -7.65 -15.76
CA THR A 142 -9.14 -8.89 -15.92
C THR A 142 -9.35 -9.42 -17.34
N LYS A 143 -8.29 -9.30 -18.15
CA LYS A 143 -8.13 -9.72 -19.56
C LYS A 143 -8.57 -8.66 -20.58
N GLU A 144 -7.63 -8.33 -21.48
CA GLU A 144 -7.75 -7.43 -22.66
C GLU A 144 -7.34 -5.95 -22.48
N ASP A 145 -6.05 -5.69 -22.22
CA ASP A 145 -5.31 -4.53 -22.79
C ASP A 145 -3.99 -4.99 -23.46
N GLU A 146 -3.90 -6.27 -23.80
CA GLU A 146 -3.05 -6.80 -24.86
C GLU A 146 -3.95 -7.13 -26.06
N GLN A 147 -4.79 -6.17 -26.49
CA GLN A 147 -5.40 -6.25 -27.81
C GLN A 147 -4.34 -5.86 -28.83
N SER A 148 -3.92 -6.87 -29.56
CA SER A 148 -3.07 -6.85 -30.75
C SER A 148 -3.42 -5.69 -31.68
N LEU A 149 -2.68 -4.59 -31.58
CA LEU A 149 -2.41 -3.77 -32.76
C LEU A 149 -1.45 -4.56 -33.63
N ASN A 150 -1.89 -4.81 -34.86
CA ASN A 150 -1.13 -5.56 -35.85
C ASN A 150 0.25 -4.91 -35.99
N GLU A 151 1.31 -5.70 -36.11
CA GLU A 151 2.69 -5.21 -36.29
C GLU A 151 2.78 -4.17 -37.44
N SER A 152 1.91 -4.28 -38.44
CA SER A 152 1.74 -3.31 -39.53
C SER A 152 1.20 -1.95 -39.06
N GLU A 153 0.24 -1.91 -38.14
CA GLU A 153 -0.40 -0.69 -37.62
C GLU A 153 0.49 0.08 -36.65
N LYS A 154 1.28 -0.63 -35.84
CA LYS A 154 2.31 0.01 -35.01
C LYS A 154 3.38 0.65 -35.89
N LYS A 155 3.78 -0.03 -36.97
CA LYS A 155 4.75 0.48 -37.95
C LYS A 155 4.21 1.68 -38.74
N THR A 156 2.92 1.71 -39.09
CA THR A 156 2.33 2.87 -39.79
C THR A 156 2.21 4.08 -38.87
N THR A 157 1.81 3.88 -37.60
CA THR A 157 1.68 4.95 -36.61
C THR A 157 3.03 5.60 -36.30
N ILE A 158 4.07 4.79 -36.08
CA ILE A 158 5.45 5.30 -35.85
C ILE A 158 5.97 6.05 -37.09
N ARG A 159 5.66 5.57 -38.30
CA ARG A 159 6.06 6.25 -39.55
C ARG A 159 5.37 7.60 -39.71
N ASN A 160 4.08 7.70 -39.38
CA ASN A 160 3.33 8.94 -39.43
C ASN A 160 3.84 9.95 -38.40
N LEU A 161 4.18 9.51 -37.18
CA LEU A 161 4.78 10.38 -36.17
C LEU A 161 6.13 10.94 -36.63
N ARG A 162 7.00 10.11 -37.24
CA ARG A 162 8.29 10.58 -37.79
C ARG A 162 8.13 11.58 -38.93
N LYS A 163 7.08 11.46 -39.75
CA LYS A 163 6.79 12.40 -40.85
C LYS A 163 6.29 13.75 -40.34
N ASN A 164 5.45 13.76 -39.31
CA ASN A 164 4.81 15.00 -38.82
C ASN A 164 5.68 15.79 -37.83
N LEU A 165 6.76 15.19 -37.30
CA LEU A 165 7.64 15.83 -36.31
C LEU A 165 9.13 15.67 -36.71
N PRO A 166 9.59 16.34 -37.79
CA PRO A 166 10.99 16.31 -38.18
C PRO A 166 11.88 16.91 -37.07
N GLY A 167 13.01 16.26 -36.76
CA GLY A 167 13.98 16.70 -35.75
C GLY A 167 13.68 16.31 -34.29
N ARG A 168 12.50 15.76 -33.99
CA ARG A 168 12.14 15.26 -32.64
C ARG A 168 12.72 13.87 -32.36
N PHE A 169 12.96 13.09 -33.40
CA PHE A 169 13.48 11.73 -33.29
C PHE A 169 14.94 11.70 -33.71
N ILE A 170 15.79 11.20 -32.81
CA ILE A 170 17.20 10.94 -33.10
C ILE A 170 17.24 9.66 -33.94
N THR A 171 17.80 9.76 -35.14
CA THR A 171 18.16 8.57 -35.92
C THR A 171 19.52 8.14 -35.43
N ILE A 172 19.56 7.08 -34.62
CA ILE A 172 20.82 6.44 -34.28
C ILE A 172 21.21 5.67 -35.55
N SER A 173 22.07 6.26 -36.37
CA SER A 173 22.82 5.48 -37.34
C SER A 173 23.83 4.67 -36.53
N ASP A 174 23.74 3.34 -36.59
CA ASP A 174 24.84 2.46 -36.18
C ASP A 174 25.99 2.62 -37.19
N SER A 175 26.60 3.81 -37.22
CA SER A 175 27.95 3.96 -37.71
C SER A 175 28.84 3.42 -36.61
N ARG A 176 29.25 2.15 -36.74
CA ARG A 176 30.41 1.64 -36.03
C ARG A 176 31.65 2.39 -36.51
N ASN A 177 31.81 3.64 -36.08
CA ASN A 177 33.08 4.32 -36.09
C ASN A 177 33.57 4.28 -34.66
N ASN A 178 34.61 3.48 -34.44
CA ASN A 178 35.28 3.27 -33.16
C ASN A 178 36.17 4.48 -32.82
N ASP A 179 35.60 5.69 -32.79
CA ASP A 179 36.34 6.84 -32.28
C ASP A 179 35.94 7.01 -30.81
N PRO A 180 36.88 6.84 -29.86
CA PRO A 180 36.57 6.99 -28.45
C PRO A 180 36.20 8.44 -28.18
N VAL A 181 34.96 8.65 -27.74
CA VAL A 181 34.52 9.92 -27.15
C VAL A 181 35.37 10.14 -25.90
N LEU A 182 36.25 11.15 -25.93
CA LEU A 182 37.00 11.63 -24.77
C LEU A 182 36.00 12.11 -23.72
N LEU A 183 35.74 11.26 -22.73
CA LEU A 183 35.06 11.64 -21.50
C LEU A 183 36.15 12.14 -20.54
N ASP A 184 36.02 13.38 -20.08
CA ASP A 184 36.90 13.97 -19.08
C ASP A 184 36.86 13.15 -17.78
N GLU A 185 38.02 13.03 -17.14
CA GLU A 185 38.28 12.19 -15.96
C GLU A 185 37.29 12.45 -14.82
N GLU A 186 36.82 13.70 -14.69
CA GLU A 186 35.84 14.12 -13.67
C GLU A 186 34.44 13.53 -13.87
N MET A 187 34.00 13.31 -15.12
CA MET A 187 32.70 12.67 -15.37
C MET A 187 32.75 11.17 -15.12
N ILE A 188 33.90 10.53 -15.33
CA ILE A 188 34.09 9.10 -15.04
C ILE A 188 33.98 8.86 -13.54
N ASP A 189 34.56 9.75 -12.72
CA ASP A 189 34.46 9.68 -11.27
C ASP A 189 33.02 9.90 -10.77
N PHE A 190 32.24 10.81 -11.38
CA PHE A 190 30.84 11.04 -11.03
C PHE A 190 29.94 9.81 -11.29
N PHE A 191 30.16 9.10 -12.39
CA PHE A 191 29.43 7.86 -12.70
C PHE A 191 30.01 6.62 -12.01
N SER A 192 31.21 6.73 -11.43
CA SER A 192 31.78 5.68 -10.59
C SER A 192 31.15 5.76 -9.18
N PHE A 193 30.12 4.97 -8.97
CA PHE A 193 29.54 4.78 -7.64
C PHE A 193 30.63 4.26 -6.69
N SER A 194 30.93 5.01 -5.62
CA SER A 194 31.95 4.66 -4.62
C SER A 194 31.68 3.28 -4.03
N GLN A 195 32.46 2.28 -4.48
CA GLN A 195 32.46 0.90 -3.96
C GLN A 195 33.26 0.77 -2.64
N LYS A 196 33.34 1.84 -1.84
CA LYS A 196 34.16 1.87 -0.62
C LYS A 196 33.45 1.39 0.66
N ASN A 197 32.40 0.59 0.49
CA ASN A 197 31.89 -0.34 1.51
C ASN A 197 31.52 -1.65 0.81
N LYS A 198 32.57 -2.43 0.48
CA LYS A 198 32.46 -3.84 0.12
C LYS A 198 33.04 -4.66 1.29
N ASP A 199 32.37 -4.60 2.43
CA ASP A 199 32.31 -5.78 3.28
C ASP A 199 31.19 -6.67 2.72
N SER A 200 31.59 -7.88 2.37
CA SER A 200 30.87 -8.85 1.55
C SER A 200 29.51 -9.25 2.12
N PHE A 201 28.42 -8.72 1.57
CA PHE A 201 27.12 -9.40 1.63
C PHE A 201 26.94 -10.25 0.38
N THR A 202 27.44 -11.49 0.42
CA THR A 202 27.04 -12.54 -0.51
C THR A 202 25.64 -13.00 -0.15
N LEU A 203 24.63 -12.66 -0.97
CA LEU A 203 23.33 -13.32 -0.94
C LEU A 203 23.50 -14.79 -1.36
N THR A 204 23.66 -15.69 -0.39
CA THR A 204 23.67 -17.12 -0.62
C THR A 204 22.26 -17.65 -0.84
N ARG A 205 22.05 -18.16 -2.05
CA ARG A 205 20.90 -18.95 -2.49
C ARG A 205 20.66 -20.13 -1.52
N ILE A 206 19.59 -20.06 -0.73
CA ILE A 206 19.16 -21.15 0.16
C ILE A 206 18.52 -22.23 -0.72
N ASN A 207 19.33 -23.17 -1.20
CA ASN A 207 18.93 -24.54 -1.49
C ASN A 207 20.14 -25.35 -1.92
N LYS A 208 20.81 -25.95 -0.93
CA LYS A 208 21.45 -27.26 -1.10
C LYS A 208 21.68 -27.88 0.28
N THR A 209 20.97 -28.98 0.49
CA THR A 209 21.26 -30.00 1.50
C THR A 209 22.75 -30.33 1.48
N ASN A 210 23.44 -30.19 2.61
CA ASN A 210 24.75 -30.76 2.80
C ASN A 210 24.80 -31.52 4.13
N SER A 211 25.05 -32.81 3.98
CA SER A 211 25.50 -33.77 4.97
C SER A 211 26.71 -33.25 5.77
N MET A 212 26.65 -33.46 7.10
CA MET A 212 27.73 -33.70 8.09
C MET A 212 29.03 -32.88 7.90
N GLU A 213 29.46 -32.09 8.87
CA GLU A 213 30.11 -32.53 10.11
C GLU A 213 29.85 -31.54 11.27
N GLU A 214 29.59 -32.07 12.46
CA GLU A 214 29.30 -31.32 13.69
C GLU A 214 30.58 -30.75 14.31
N GLU A 215 30.86 -29.46 14.08
CA GLU A 215 31.76 -28.70 14.95
C GLU A 215 30.97 -28.11 16.13
N GLN A 216 31.14 -28.71 17.31
CA GLN A 216 30.56 -28.22 18.55
C GLN A 216 31.20 -26.87 18.92
N THR A 217 30.47 -25.79 18.66
CA THR A 217 30.86 -24.44 19.07
C THR A 217 30.55 -24.23 20.55
N GLU A 218 31.58 -24.05 21.39
CA GLU A 218 31.40 -23.74 22.81
C GLU A 218 30.79 -22.34 22.99
N ILE A 219 29.49 -22.28 23.31
CA ILE A 219 28.81 -21.02 23.63
C ILE A 219 28.89 -20.79 25.14
N LYS A 220 29.79 -19.90 25.57
CA LYS A 220 29.98 -19.53 26.98
C LYS A 220 29.15 -18.29 27.32
N PHE A 221 28.31 -18.40 28.34
CA PHE A 221 27.60 -17.27 28.94
C PHE A 221 27.72 -17.38 30.46
N ASP A 222 28.23 -16.30 31.07
CA ASP A 222 28.55 -16.19 32.50
C ASP A 222 29.42 -17.33 33.07
N GLY A 223 30.43 -17.76 32.29
CA GLY A 223 31.35 -18.84 32.69
C GLY A 223 30.80 -20.26 32.55
N PHE A 224 29.52 -20.42 32.19
CA PHE A 224 28.90 -21.71 31.92
C PHE A 224 28.82 -21.98 30.41
N ASN A 225 29.14 -23.22 30.01
CA ASN A 225 28.92 -23.68 28.64
C ASN A 225 27.44 -24.05 28.49
N ILE A 226 26.70 -23.22 27.77
CA ILE A 226 25.25 -23.34 27.58
C ILE A 226 24.90 -24.21 26.37
N GLY A 227 25.89 -24.63 25.58
CA GLY A 227 25.70 -25.61 24.50
C GLY A 227 25.01 -26.89 25.00
N ASN A 228 25.41 -27.37 26.18
CA ASN A 228 24.84 -28.57 26.79
C ASN A 228 23.37 -28.42 27.19
N VAL A 229 22.93 -27.19 27.51
CA VAL A 229 21.53 -26.92 27.87
C VAL A 229 20.65 -26.96 26.62
N PHE A 230 21.17 -26.44 25.50
CA PHE A 230 20.47 -26.50 24.23
C PHE A 230 20.34 -27.92 23.70
N THR A 231 21.39 -28.75 23.83
CA THR A 231 21.31 -30.16 23.41
C THR A 231 20.26 -30.93 24.20
N ASP A 232 20.22 -30.75 25.52
CA ASP A 232 19.27 -31.43 26.42
C ASP A 232 17.82 -30.99 26.16
N ALA A 233 17.62 -29.69 25.89
CA ALA A 233 16.32 -29.14 25.50
C ALA A 233 15.85 -29.68 24.15
N ILE A 234 16.74 -29.78 23.16
CA ILE A 234 16.41 -30.36 21.85
C ILE A 234 16.04 -31.82 21.99
N GLU A 235 16.81 -32.61 22.75
CA GLU A 235 16.53 -34.03 22.98
C GLU A 235 15.15 -34.23 23.61
N THR A 236 14.85 -33.46 24.67
CA THR A 236 13.53 -33.46 25.33
C THR A 236 12.39 -33.14 24.37
N ILE A 237 12.56 -32.12 23.51
CA ILE A 237 11.56 -31.74 22.51
C ILE A 237 11.39 -32.87 21.47
N THR A 238 12.49 -33.48 21.02
CA THR A 238 12.42 -34.57 20.05
C THR A 238 11.73 -35.81 20.61
N GLU A 239 11.98 -36.18 21.86
CA GLU A 239 11.25 -37.27 22.52
C GLU A 239 9.76 -36.98 22.62
N PHE A 240 9.38 -35.75 22.95
CA PHE A 240 7.97 -35.35 23.04
C PHE A 240 7.27 -35.42 21.68
N VAL A 241 7.95 -34.99 20.62
CA VAL A 241 7.41 -35.00 19.25
C VAL A 241 7.28 -36.42 18.69
N LEU A 242 8.20 -37.34 19.04
CA LEU A 242 8.14 -38.73 18.56
C LEU A 242 7.14 -39.62 19.31
N LYS A 243 6.66 -39.17 20.48
CA LYS A 243 5.74 -39.94 21.34
C LYS A 243 4.26 -39.59 21.14
N ASN A 244 3.96 -38.54 20.35
CA ASN A 244 2.61 -38.14 19.92
C ASN A 244 2.44 -38.34 18.41
#